data_AF-W9YR32-F1
#
_entry.id   AF-W9YR32-F1
#
_cell.length_a   1.000
_cell.length_b   1.000
_cell.length_c   1.000
_cell.angle_alpha   90.00
_cell.angle_beta   90.00
_cell.angle_gamma   90.00
#
_symmetry.space_group_name_H-M   'P 1'
#
loop_
_entity.id
_entity.type
_entity.pdbx_description
1 polymer ?
#
loop_
_entity_poly.entity_id
_entity_poly.type
_entity_poly.pdbx_seq_one_letter_code
_entity_poly.pdbx_strand_id
1 'polypeptide(L)'
;MSSLYATPTSAAGSDARTNVVYAANRLKEKFPESISWDDLVAFVLPSHKRTEEQIDMFRRFLQVNPKVSHDPATDSYRFKPLHDIASADDLLKYLQNQDSALGLNVRELKDGWTDVEETIDRLEAEHKILVVRNKKDNHPRMVWLDDPTLVAPLDQEFKDIWLQIPLPSVEDTIKELRRMNHKSTGEPARTDAITRPKKEKRKVRRGQKVTNVHMQGLFRDYSERRPQGGK
;
A
#
# COMPACT_ATOMS: atom_id res chain seq x y z
N MET A 1 -22.16 4.84 50.23
CA MET A 1 -21.65 3.67 49.48
C MET A 1 -20.79 4.15 48.34
N SER A 2 -19.49 4.35 48.57
CA SER A 2 -18.52 4.62 47.50
C SER A 2 -17.30 3.79 47.83
N SER A 3 -17.29 2.56 47.30
CA SER A 3 -16.11 1.72 47.34
C SER A 3 -15.09 2.37 46.42
N LEU A 4 -14.13 3.04 47.05
CA LEU A 4 -12.91 3.54 46.43
C LEU A 4 -12.28 2.41 45.62
N TYR A 5 -12.01 2.68 44.36
CA TYR A 5 -11.19 1.85 43.49
C TYR A 5 -9.86 1.61 44.19
N ALA A 6 -9.73 0.44 44.83
CA ALA A 6 -8.44 -0.06 45.27
C ALA A 6 -7.62 -0.33 44.00
N THR A 7 -6.62 0.52 43.75
CA THR A 7 -5.50 0.17 42.88
C THR A 7 -5.00 -1.23 43.26
N PRO A 8 -4.86 -2.17 42.31
CA PRO A 8 -4.46 -3.53 42.65
C PRO A 8 -3.10 -3.48 43.35
N THR A 9 -3.07 -4.05 44.56
CA THR A 9 -1.87 -4.29 45.36
C THR A 9 -0.77 -4.84 44.47
N SER A 10 0.34 -4.11 44.43
CA SER A 10 1.49 -4.35 43.57
C SER A 10 2.00 -5.79 43.65
N ALA A 11 1.89 -6.52 42.54
CA ALA A 11 2.62 -7.77 42.31
C ALA A 11 4.09 -7.52 41.89
N ALA A 12 4.60 -6.30 42.10
CA ALA A 12 6.02 -6.01 41.91
C ALA A 12 6.84 -6.66 43.03
N GLY A 13 7.85 -7.44 42.65
CA GLY A 13 8.81 -8.04 43.55
C GLY A 13 8.71 -9.55 43.74
N SER A 14 7.77 -10.30 43.15
CA SER A 14 7.76 -11.77 43.27
C SER A 14 8.53 -12.49 42.16
N ASP A 15 8.43 -12.00 40.92
CA ASP A 15 9.06 -12.61 39.74
C ASP A 15 9.91 -11.57 38.99
N ALA A 16 11.15 -11.93 38.67
CA ALA A 16 12.09 -11.08 37.94
C ALA A 16 11.54 -10.64 36.58
N ARG A 17 10.71 -11.47 35.93
CA ARG A 17 10.07 -11.10 34.65
C ARG A 17 9.01 -10.02 34.82
N THR A 18 8.18 -10.13 35.85
CA THR A 18 7.16 -9.13 36.16
C THR A 18 7.80 -7.81 36.54
N ASN A 19 8.91 -7.84 37.28
CA ASN A 19 9.70 -6.66 37.62
C ASN A 19 10.19 -5.91 36.38
N VAL A 20 10.64 -6.62 35.34
CA VAL A 20 11.04 -6.00 34.06
C VAL A 20 9.86 -5.32 33.35
N VAL A 21 8.66 -5.90 33.41
CA VAL A 21 7.46 -5.27 32.85
C VAL A 21 7.12 -3.98 33.60
N TYR A 22 7.20 -3.98 34.93
CA TYR A 22 7.01 -2.76 35.73
C TYR A 22 8.07 -1.70 35.43
N ALA A 23 9.33 -2.10 35.28
CA ALA A 23 10.41 -1.20 34.88
C ALA A 23 10.15 -0.58 33.50
N ALA A 24 9.77 -1.40 32.51
CA ALA A 24 9.46 -0.94 31.16
C ALA A 24 8.26 0.02 31.14
N ASN A 25 7.21 -0.26 31.92
CA ASN A 25 6.07 0.64 32.06
C ASN A 25 6.48 1.98 32.69
N ARG A 26 7.34 1.95 33.72
CA ARG A 26 7.86 3.16 34.35
C ARG A 26 8.68 4.01 33.39
N LEU A 27 9.54 3.37 32.60
CA LEU A 27 10.32 4.03 31.55
C LEU A 27 9.42 4.61 30.46
N LYS A 28 8.32 3.92 30.12
CA LYS A 28 7.32 4.41 29.16
C LYS A 28 6.57 5.65 29.65
N GLU A 29 6.16 5.69 30.91
CA GLU A 29 5.49 6.86 31.52
C GLU A 29 6.38 8.11 31.55
N LYS A 30 7.70 7.91 31.66
CA LYS A 30 8.68 8.99 31.75
C LYS A 30 9.35 9.33 30.43
N PHE A 31 8.98 8.67 29.33
CA PHE A 31 9.50 8.98 28.01
C PHE A 31 9.19 10.44 27.66
N PRO A 32 10.17 11.23 27.17
CA PRO A 32 11.47 10.85 26.64
C PRO A 32 12.66 10.86 27.64
N GLU A 33 12.44 11.10 28.94
CA GLU A 33 13.51 11.17 29.95
C GLU A 33 14.18 9.81 30.20
N SER A 34 15.46 9.84 30.56
CA SER A 34 16.21 8.67 31.04
C SER A 34 16.15 8.57 32.57
N ILE A 35 16.05 7.35 33.09
CA ILE A 35 16.00 7.06 34.53
C ILE A 35 17.32 6.38 34.91
N SER A 36 17.94 6.79 36.02
CA SER A 36 19.15 6.15 36.52
C SER A 36 18.87 4.72 37.02
N TRP A 37 19.88 3.85 36.96
CA TRP A 37 19.76 2.48 37.48
C TRP A 37 19.27 2.42 38.92
N ASP A 38 19.82 3.26 39.80
CA ASP A 38 19.49 3.26 41.22
C ASP A 38 18.02 3.62 41.48
N ASP A 39 17.48 4.59 40.74
CA ASP A 39 16.07 4.97 40.86
C ASP A 39 15.13 3.88 40.31
N LEU A 40 15.53 3.25 39.19
CA LEU A 40 14.77 2.15 38.60
C LEU A 40 14.72 0.93 39.54
N VAL A 41 15.86 0.57 40.13
CA VAL A 41 15.95 -0.51 41.13
C VAL A 41 15.16 -0.15 42.38
N ALA A 42 15.21 1.11 42.82
CA ALA A 42 14.48 1.55 44.00
C ALA A 42 12.97 1.46 43.84
N PHE A 43 12.46 1.77 42.64
CA PHE A 43 11.04 1.70 42.30
C PHE A 43 10.53 0.27 42.12
N VAL A 44 11.29 -0.60 41.46
CA VAL A 44 10.82 -1.94 41.06
C VAL A 44 11.08 -2.99 42.13
N LEU A 45 12.21 -2.94 42.83
CA LEU A 45 12.62 -3.95 43.79
C LEU A 45 12.36 -3.49 45.24
N PRO A 46 11.43 -4.15 45.98
CA PRO A 46 11.22 -3.87 47.39
C PRO A 46 12.52 -4.04 48.20
N SER A 47 12.72 -3.20 49.23
CA SER A 47 13.97 -3.15 50.00
C SER A 47 14.42 -4.49 50.60
N HIS A 48 13.49 -5.43 50.83
CA HIS A 48 13.76 -6.76 51.38
C HIS A 48 14.17 -7.82 50.35
N LYS A 49 14.14 -7.50 49.05
CA LYS A 49 14.51 -8.41 47.94
C LYS A 49 15.65 -7.90 47.06
N ARG A 50 16.35 -6.85 47.52
CA ARG A 50 17.57 -6.32 46.87
C ARG A 50 18.79 -7.21 47.18
N THR A 51 18.68 -8.50 46.84
CA THR A 51 19.82 -9.43 46.88
C THR A 51 20.63 -9.24 45.59
N GLU A 52 21.96 -9.37 45.65
CA GLU A 52 22.85 -9.25 44.49
C GLU A 52 22.40 -10.16 43.32
N GLU A 53 21.99 -11.40 43.61
CA GLU A 53 21.49 -12.34 42.59
C GLU A 53 20.25 -11.83 41.84
N GLN A 54 19.30 -11.20 42.55
CA GLN A 54 18.08 -10.67 41.95
C GLN A 54 18.36 -9.43 41.11
N ILE A 55 19.29 -8.59 41.55
CA ILE A 55 19.72 -7.38 40.82
C ILE A 55 20.43 -7.79 39.52
N ASP A 56 21.33 -8.77 39.59
CA ASP A 56 22.02 -9.30 38.40
C ASP A 56 21.07 -9.96 37.41
N MET A 57 20.10 -10.74 37.89
CA MET A 57 19.06 -11.33 37.05
C MET A 57 18.21 -10.24 36.39
N PHE A 58 17.80 -9.23 37.15
CA PHE A 58 17.03 -8.10 36.63
C PHE A 58 17.80 -7.34 35.55
N ARG A 59 19.10 -7.07 35.77
CA ARG A 59 19.97 -6.41 34.79
C ARG A 59 20.05 -7.18 33.48
N ARG A 60 20.26 -8.50 33.55
CA ARG A 60 20.32 -9.37 32.37
C ARG A 60 19.00 -9.36 31.59
N PHE A 61 17.87 -9.47 32.28
CA PHE A 61 16.58 -9.46 31.60
C PHE A 61 16.23 -8.10 31.01
N LEU A 62 16.66 -7.00 31.64
CA LEU A 62 16.44 -5.66 31.12
C LEU A 62 17.27 -5.40 29.86
N GLN A 63 18.51 -5.90 29.79
CA GLN A 63 19.36 -5.82 28.59
C GLN A 63 18.84 -6.64 27.40
N VAL A 64 18.14 -7.75 27.67
CA VAL A 64 17.54 -8.58 26.61
C VAL A 64 16.27 -7.94 26.04
N ASN A 65 15.64 -6.99 26.74
CA ASN A 65 14.37 -6.42 26.32
C ASN A 65 14.57 -5.38 25.18
N PRO A 66 13.99 -5.60 23.99
CA PRO A 66 14.14 -4.68 22.85
C PRO A 66 13.52 -3.30 23.08
N LYS A 67 12.62 -3.16 24.07
CA LYS A 67 11.96 -1.89 24.41
C LYS A 67 12.75 -1.00 25.36
N VAL A 68 13.96 -1.40 25.76
CA VAL A 68 14.79 -0.64 26.70
C VAL A 68 16.16 -0.38 26.07
N SER A 69 16.58 0.88 26.09
CA SER A 69 17.93 1.29 25.75
C SER A 69 18.71 1.53 27.03
N HIS A 70 19.95 1.05 27.08
CA HIS A 70 20.89 1.28 28.17
C HIS A 70 22.06 2.11 27.66
N ASP A 71 22.38 3.18 28.39
CA ASP A 71 23.55 4.02 28.12
C ASP A 71 24.67 3.64 29.11
N PRO A 72 25.75 2.97 28.67
CA PRO A 72 26.81 2.50 29.57
C PRO A 72 27.61 3.61 30.25
N ALA A 73 27.59 4.83 29.69
CA ALA A 73 28.37 5.96 30.20
C ALA A 73 27.73 6.61 31.45
N THR A 74 26.41 6.61 31.54
CA THR A 74 25.64 7.26 32.61
C THR A 74 24.84 6.26 33.45
N ASP A 75 24.98 4.97 33.16
CA ASP A 75 24.22 3.85 33.73
C ASP A 75 22.71 4.17 33.82
N SER A 76 22.20 4.79 32.76
CA SER A 76 20.83 5.26 32.65
C SER A 76 20.08 4.41 31.63
N TYR A 77 18.78 4.24 31.88
CA TYR A 77 17.88 3.47 31.06
C TYR A 77 16.81 4.38 30.46
N ARG A 78 16.52 4.21 29.17
CA ARG A 78 15.49 4.94 28.44
C ARG A 78 14.55 3.96 27.75
N PHE A 79 13.27 4.29 27.66
CA PHE A 79 12.32 3.54 26.85
C PHE A 79 12.64 3.72 25.36
N LYS A 80 12.76 2.61 24.64
CA LYS A 80 12.97 2.58 23.19
C LYS A 80 11.67 2.15 22.50
N PRO A 81 10.83 3.09 22.05
CA PRO A 81 9.69 2.75 21.21
C PRO A 81 10.15 2.12 19.88
N LEU A 82 9.25 1.40 19.21
CA LEU A 82 9.56 0.77 17.91
C LEU A 82 10.04 1.81 16.87
N HIS A 83 9.44 3.01 16.94
CA HIS A 83 9.86 4.19 16.21
C HIS A 83 10.12 5.30 17.23
N ASP A 84 11.31 5.90 17.25
CA ASP A 84 11.68 7.03 18.12
C ASP A 84 11.02 8.32 17.65
N ILE A 85 9.69 8.32 17.61
CA ILE A 85 8.85 9.41 17.15
C ILE A 85 8.08 9.92 18.38
N ALA A 86 8.54 11.05 18.91
CA ALA A 86 7.95 11.71 20.08
C ALA A 86 7.20 12.99 19.72
N SER A 87 7.29 13.46 18.48
CA SER A 87 6.80 14.75 18.03
C SER A 87 6.23 14.71 16.62
N ALA A 88 5.39 15.69 16.28
CA ALA A 88 4.83 15.91 14.95
C ALA A 88 5.93 16.04 13.88
N ASP A 89 6.97 16.81 14.18
CA ASP A 89 8.06 17.05 13.24
C ASP A 89 8.87 15.78 13.01
N ASP A 90 9.03 14.95 14.04
CA ASP A 90 9.74 13.67 13.93
C ASP A 90 8.93 12.66 13.12
N LEU A 91 7.59 12.69 13.23
CA LEU A 91 6.71 11.88 12.40
C LEU A 91 6.84 12.28 10.93
N LEU A 92 6.81 13.58 10.62
CA LEU A 92 6.94 14.06 9.24
C LEU A 92 8.32 13.74 8.66
N LYS A 93 9.40 13.95 9.42
CA LYS A 93 10.77 13.57 9.01
C LYS A 93 10.88 12.07 8.78
N TYR A 94 10.29 11.27 9.66
CA TYR A 94 10.31 9.81 9.53
C TYR A 94 9.60 9.38 8.25
N LEU A 95 8.40 9.90 7.99
CA LEU A 95 7.63 9.61 6.79
C LEU A 95 8.31 10.09 5.50
N GLN A 96 9.02 11.23 5.54
CA GLN A 96 9.77 11.75 4.40
C GLN A 96 11.05 10.97 4.10
N ASN A 97 11.74 10.47 5.15
CA ASN A 97 12.98 9.72 5.00
C ASN A 97 12.75 8.26 4.59
N GLN A 98 11.51 7.77 4.57
CA GLN A 98 11.22 6.40 4.16
C GLN A 98 11.35 6.23 2.63
N ASP A 99 12.21 5.32 2.21
CA ASP A 99 12.41 4.97 0.79
C ASP A 99 11.16 4.36 0.14
N SER A 100 10.32 3.72 0.95
CA SER A 100 9.06 3.12 0.52
C SER A 100 7.89 3.80 1.21
N ALA A 101 6.87 4.18 0.45
CA ALA A 101 5.62 4.77 0.95
C ALA A 101 4.74 3.74 1.69
N LEU A 102 5.33 3.07 2.69
CA LEU A 102 4.62 2.17 3.59
C LEU A 102 3.89 3.01 4.63
N GLY A 103 2.60 2.71 4.83
CA GLY A 103 1.83 3.37 5.88
C GLY A 103 2.32 2.97 7.25
N LEU A 104 2.32 3.90 8.20
CA LEU A 104 2.68 3.66 9.58
C LEU A 104 1.45 3.36 10.42
N ASN A 105 1.52 2.37 11.32
CA ASN A 105 0.39 2.01 12.17
C ASN A 105 0.34 2.92 13.41
N VAL A 106 -0.81 3.53 13.68
CA VAL A 106 -0.96 4.43 14.83
C VAL A 106 -0.79 3.69 16.17
N ARG A 107 -1.06 2.38 16.21
CA ARG A 107 -0.81 1.59 17.44
C ARG A 107 0.66 1.56 17.84
N GLU A 108 1.56 1.60 16.86
CA GLU A 108 3.01 1.62 17.10
C GLU A 108 3.45 3.00 17.59
N LEU A 109 2.83 4.06 17.09
CA LEU A 109 3.06 5.44 17.56
C LEU A 109 2.56 5.66 18.99
N LYS A 110 1.40 5.08 19.35
CA LYS A 110 0.83 5.15 20.71
C LYS A 110 1.74 4.54 21.79
N ASP A 111 2.75 3.74 21.43
CA ASP A 111 3.64 3.14 22.43
C ASP A 111 4.65 4.15 22.98
N GLY A 112 5.05 5.16 22.19
CA GLY A 112 6.02 6.19 22.58
C GLY A 112 5.43 7.59 22.73
N TRP A 113 4.18 7.81 22.32
CA TRP A 113 3.59 9.15 22.26
C TRP A 113 2.14 9.13 22.78
N THR A 114 1.89 9.84 23.88
CA THR A 114 0.57 9.87 24.56
C THR A 114 -0.46 10.69 23.78
N ASP A 115 -0.05 11.82 23.19
CA ASP A 115 -0.94 12.80 22.56
C ASP A 115 -0.97 12.65 21.03
N VAL A 116 -0.72 11.43 20.56
CA VAL A 116 -0.58 11.13 19.13
C VAL A 116 -1.89 11.31 18.36
N GLU A 117 -3.05 10.99 18.96
CA GLU A 117 -4.34 11.11 18.26
C GLU A 117 -4.69 12.58 17.98
N GLU A 118 -4.56 13.45 18.98
CA GLU A 118 -4.81 14.89 18.82
C GLU A 118 -3.84 15.51 17.82
N THR A 119 -2.57 15.12 17.88
CA THR A 119 -1.56 15.64 16.95
C THR A 119 -1.81 15.17 15.52
N ILE A 120 -2.22 13.91 15.33
CA ILE A 120 -2.61 13.36 14.02
C ILE A 120 -3.83 14.12 13.48
N ASP A 121 -4.86 14.34 14.29
CA ASP A 121 -6.07 15.06 13.89
C ASP A 121 -5.73 16.48 13.43
N ARG A 122 -4.82 17.16 14.13
CA ARG A 122 -4.33 18.48 13.73
C ARG A 122 -3.55 18.44 12.42
N LEU A 123 -2.63 17.49 12.25
CA LEU A 123 -1.82 17.36 11.02
C LEU A 123 -2.66 16.96 9.80
N GLU A 124 -3.73 16.19 10.01
CA GLU A 124 -4.72 15.84 8.98
C GLU A 124 -5.49 17.10 8.55
N ALA A 125 -5.91 17.94 9.49
CA ALA A 125 -6.55 19.23 9.17
C ALA A 125 -5.62 20.19 8.42
N GLU A 126 -4.31 20.11 8.66
CA GLU A 126 -3.29 20.85 7.92
C GLU A 126 -2.93 20.21 6.56
N HIS A 127 -3.53 19.06 6.20
CA HIS A 127 -3.20 18.28 4.99
C HIS A 127 -1.71 17.93 4.85
N LYS A 128 -1.04 17.69 5.97
CA LYS A 128 0.37 17.23 6.00
C LYS A 128 0.49 15.71 6.07
N ILE A 129 -0.57 15.06 6.54
CA ILE A 129 -0.65 13.61 6.63
C ILE A 129 -2.01 13.10 6.15
N LEU A 130 -2.00 11.94 5.50
CA LEU A 130 -3.20 11.20 5.13
C LEU A 130 -3.46 10.15 6.19
N VAL A 131 -4.68 10.12 6.70
CA VAL A 131 -5.08 9.20 7.77
C VAL A 131 -6.21 8.31 7.29
N VAL A 132 -6.02 6.99 7.41
CA VAL A 132 -7.13 6.04 7.23
C VAL A 132 -7.70 5.70 8.59
N ARG A 133 -8.95 6.11 8.82
CA ARG A 133 -9.69 5.85 10.05
C ARG A 133 -10.55 4.59 9.93
N ASN A 134 -10.81 3.94 11.06
CA ASN A 134 -11.76 2.82 11.11
C ASN A 134 -13.21 3.36 11.02
N LYS A 135 -14.05 2.75 10.17
CA LYS A 135 -15.43 3.22 9.94
C LYS A 135 -16.33 3.16 11.18
N LYS A 136 -16.03 2.31 12.15
CA LYS A 136 -16.86 2.12 13.35
C LYS A 136 -16.51 3.04 14.51
N ASP A 137 -15.20 3.22 14.74
CA ASP A 137 -14.71 3.87 15.96
C ASP A 137 -14.03 5.21 15.68
N ASN A 138 -13.95 5.62 14.40
CA ASN A 138 -13.24 6.80 13.91
C ASN A 138 -11.76 6.92 14.35
N HIS A 139 -11.21 5.87 14.95
CA HIS A 139 -9.82 5.85 15.37
C HIS A 139 -8.89 5.79 14.16
N PRO A 140 -7.81 6.59 14.19
CA PRO A 140 -6.80 6.58 13.14
C PRO A 140 -6.06 5.23 13.17
N ARG A 141 -6.01 4.55 12.03
CA ARG A 141 -5.41 3.21 11.90
C ARG A 141 -4.03 3.28 11.28
N MET A 142 -3.93 3.97 10.15
CA MET A 142 -2.72 4.08 9.36
C MET A 142 -2.50 5.53 8.93
N VAL A 143 -1.23 5.93 8.86
CA VAL A 143 -0.80 7.29 8.51
C VAL A 143 0.18 7.24 7.35
N TRP A 144 0.05 8.18 6.41
CA TRP A 144 0.96 8.43 5.30
C TRP A 144 1.30 9.91 5.22
N LEU A 145 2.37 10.23 4.49
CA LEU A 145 2.68 11.60 4.12
C LEU A 145 1.63 12.14 3.15
N ASP A 146 1.22 13.38 3.34
CA ASP A 146 0.40 14.14 2.38
C ASP A 146 1.16 15.37 1.91
N ASP A 147 0.82 15.86 0.72
CA ASP A 147 1.31 17.13 0.21
C ASP A 147 0.16 18.13 0.11
N PRO A 148 0.16 19.20 0.93
CA PRO A 148 -0.92 20.19 0.92
C PRO A 148 -1.01 20.95 -0.41
N THR A 149 0.06 20.98 -1.22
CA THR A 149 0.06 21.66 -2.53
C THR A 149 -0.74 20.92 -3.59
N LEU A 150 -0.96 19.61 -3.40
CA LEU A 150 -1.71 18.75 -4.31
C LEU A 150 -3.19 18.63 -3.93
N VAL A 151 -3.60 19.27 -2.83
CA VAL A 151 -4.99 19.24 -2.38
C VAL A 151 -5.84 20.18 -3.23
N ALA A 152 -6.74 19.57 -4.00
CA ALA A 152 -7.79 20.29 -4.72
C ALA A 152 -9.12 20.11 -3.97
N PRO A 153 -9.61 21.13 -3.23
CA PRO A 153 -10.93 21.06 -2.61
C PRO A 153 -11.98 21.04 -3.71
N LEU A 154 -12.74 19.94 -3.78
CA LEU A 154 -13.80 19.74 -4.76
C LEU A 154 -15.12 19.53 -4.02
N ASP A 155 -16.15 20.27 -4.43
CA ASP A 155 -17.49 20.15 -3.87
C ASP A 155 -18.06 18.75 -4.09
N GLN A 156 -18.94 18.33 -3.19
CA GLN A 156 -19.54 16.99 -3.25
C GLN A 156 -20.33 16.78 -4.55
N GLU A 157 -20.99 17.81 -5.06
CA GLU A 157 -21.75 17.74 -6.31
C GLU A 157 -20.88 17.32 -7.50
N PHE A 158 -19.66 17.88 -7.62
CA PHE A 158 -18.73 17.50 -8.68
C PHE A 158 -18.20 16.07 -8.51
N LYS A 159 -17.99 15.61 -7.27
CA LYS A 159 -17.61 14.23 -6.98
C LYS A 159 -18.71 13.26 -7.40
N ASP A 160 -19.96 13.59 -7.11
CA ASP A 160 -21.11 12.75 -7.45
C ASP A 160 -21.31 12.69 -8.97
N ILE A 161 -21.21 13.84 -9.66
CA ILE A 161 -21.24 13.89 -11.13
C ILE A 161 -20.13 13.03 -11.72
N TRP A 162 -18.89 13.13 -11.20
CA TRP A 162 -17.77 12.33 -11.66
C TRP A 162 -17.99 10.83 -11.50
N LEU A 163 -18.53 10.40 -10.35
CA LEU A 163 -18.85 8.99 -10.07
C LEU A 163 -20.00 8.45 -10.93
N GLN A 164 -20.90 9.31 -11.39
CA GLN A 164 -22.00 8.92 -12.28
C GLN A 164 -21.56 8.65 -13.71
N ILE A 165 -20.39 9.14 -14.15
CA ILE A 165 -19.90 8.92 -15.51
C ILE A 165 -19.57 7.44 -15.68
N PRO A 166 -20.34 6.68 -16.49
CA PRO A 166 -20.08 5.26 -16.68
C PRO A 166 -18.77 5.09 -17.47
N LEU A 167 -17.86 4.27 -16.95
CA LEU A 167 -16.65 3.91 -17.67
C LEU A 167 -17.03 3.04 -18.87
N PRO A 168 -16.65 3.41 -20.11
CA PRO A 168 -16.92 2.60 -21.29
C PRO A 168 -16.21 1.25 -21.21
N SER A 169 -16.81 0.23 -21.84
CA SER A 169 -16.16 -1.07 -22.04
C SER A 169 -14.85 -0.88 -22.82
N VAL A 170 -13.83 -1.70 -22.54
CA VAL A 170 -12.51 -1.63 -23.18
C VAL A 170 -12.61 -1.57 -24.71
N GLU A 171 -13.54 -2.33 -25.31
CA GLU A 171 -13.76 -2.33 -26.76
C GLU A 171 -14.30 -1.00 -27.30
N ASP A 172 -15.20 -0.36 -26.55
CA ASP A 172 -15.81 0.90 -26.95
C ASP A 172 -14.86 2.06 -26.71
N THR A 173 -14.03 1.99 -25.65
CA THR A 173 -12.90 2.90 -25.44
C THR A 173 -11.91 2.85 -26.60
N ILE A 174 -11.57 1.65 -27.12
CA ILE A 174 -10.67 1.51 -28.27
C ILE A 174 -11.30 2.10 -29.55
N LYS A 175 -12.61 1.87 -29.79
CA LYS A 175 -13.32 2.44 -30.94
C LYS A 175 -13.33 3.98 -30.89
N GLU A 176 -13.65 4.57 -29.73
CA GLU A 176 -13.68 6.03 -29.57
C GLU A 176 -12.28 6.66 -29.59
N LEU A 177 -11.25 6.00 -29.01
CA LEU A 177 -9.87 6.46 -29.13
C LEU A 177 -9.37 6.45 -30.58
N ARG A 178 -9.69 5.39 -31.35
CA ARG A 178 -9.40 5.32 -32.79
C ARG A 178 -10.15 6.41 -33.57
N ARG A 179 -11.40 6.71 -33.20
CA ARG A 179 -12.20 7.81 -33.78
C ARG A 179 -11.58 9.18 -33.51
N MET A 180 -10.98 9.37 -32.33
CA MET A 180 -10.26 10.58 -31.94
C MET A 180 -8.79 10.62 -32.39
N ASN A 181 -8.35 9.70 -33.28
CA ASN A 181 -6.97 9.59 -33.78
C ASN A 181 -5.90 9.41 -32.68
N HIS A 182 -6.28 8.91 -31.50
CA HIS A 182 -5.35 8.54 -30.44
C HIS A 182 -5.07 7.04 -30.48
N LYS A 183 -3.78 6.65 -30.41
CA LYS A 183 -3.40 5.24 -30.30
C LYS A 183 -3.62 4.77 -28.86
N SER A 184 -4.47 3.77 -28.67
CA SER A 184 -4.68 3.14 -27.36
C SER A 184 -3.48 2.25 -26.99
N THR A 185 -2.88 2.46 -25.82
CA THR A 185 -1.74 1.66 -25.30
C THR A 185 -2.05 0.17 -25.10
N GLY A 186 -3.33 -0.22 -25.10
CA GLY A 186 -3.79 -1.60 -24.93
C GLY A 186 -4.30 -2.28 -26.20
N GLU A 187 -3.95 -1.78 -27.39
CA GLU A 187 -4.36 -2.43 -28.64
C GLU A 187 -3.69 -3.81 -28.72
N PRO A 188 -4.42 -4.94 -28.65
CA PRO A 188 -3.83 -6.22 -29.02
C PRO A 188 -3.37 -6.07 -30.46
N ALA A 189 -2.18 -6.57 -30.79
CA ALA A 189 -1.62 -6.60 -32.14
C ALA A 189 -2.45 -7.51 -33.07
N ARG A 190 -3.74 -7.20 -33.25
CA ARG A 190 -4.55 -7.74 -34.31
C ARG A 190 -4.31 -6.79 -35.46
N THR A 191 -3.30 -7.15 -36.23
CA THR A 191 -3.16 -6.75 -37.62
C THR A 191 -4.55 -6.80 -38.23
N ASP A 192 -5.08 -5.65 -38.65
CA ASP A 192 -6.29 -5.62 -39.46
C ASP A 192 -6.02 -6.55 -40.64
N ALA A 193 -6.54 -7.77 -40.55
CA ALA A 193 -6.57 -8.69 -41.66
C ALA A 193 -7.57 -8.07 -42.61
N ILE A 194 -7.09 -7.12 -43.41
CA ILE A 194 -7.72 -6.62 -44.61
C ILE A 194 -8.24 -7.87 -45.30
N THR A 195 -9.55 -8.09 -45.21
CA THR A 195 -10.25 -9.15 -45.89
C THR A 195 -10.12 -8.83 -47.37
N ARG A 196 -8.98 -9.23 -47.94
CA ARG A 196 -8.72 -9.14 -49.37
C ARG A 196 -9.89 -9.86 -50.03
N PRO A 197 -10.67 -9.20 -50.91
CA PRO A 197 -11.78 -9.85 -51.57
C PRO A 197 -11.23 -11.10 -52.26
N LYS A 198 -11.88 -12.23 -51.98
CA LYS A 198 -11.49 -13.55 -52.46
C LYS A 198 -11.46 -13.47 -53.99
N LYS A 199 -10.26 -13.33 -54.57
CA LYS A 199 -10.07 -13.35 -56.03
C LYS A 199 -10.74 -14.61 -56.54
N GLU A 200 -11.80 -14.47 -57.32
CA GLU A 200 -12.40 -15.59 -58.04
C GLU A 200 -11.29 -16.26 -58.83
N LYS A 201 -11.02 -17.53 -58.50
CA LYS A 201 -10.05 -18.33 -59.23
C LYS A 201 -10.61 -18.50 -60.64
N ARG A 202 -10.07 -17.74 -61.59
CA ARG A 202 -10.33 -17.89 -63.03
C ARG A 202 -10.13 -19.37 -63.38
N LYS A 203 -11.22 -20.08 -63.74
CA LYS A 203 -11.18 -21.50 -64.08
C LYS A 203 -10.17 -21.69 -65.22
N VAL A 204 -9.03 -22.30 -64.91
CA VAL A 204 -8.03 -22.68 -65.92
C VAL A 204 -8.69 -23.72 -66.83
N ARG A 205 -8.97 -23.34 -68.08
CA ARG A 205 -9.45 -24.29 -69.10
C ARG A 205 -8.36 -25.36 -69.27
N ARG A 206 -8.66 -26.60 -68.88
CA ARG A 206 -7.80 -27.76 -69.12
C ARG A 206 -7.79 -28.02 -70.62
N GLY A 207 -6.80 -27.48 -71.33
CA GLY A 207 -6.55 -27.85 -72.72
C GLY A 207 -6.20 -29.33 -72.78
N GLN A 208 -7.04 -30.14 -73.41
CA GLN A 208 -6.70 -31.53 -73.72
C GLN A 208 -5.51 -31.53 -74.69
N LYS A 209 -4.47 -32.31 -74.38
CA LYS A 209 -3.29 -32.47 -75.25
C LYS A 209 -3.71 -33.14 -76.55
N VAL A 210 -3.76 -32.38 -77.63
CA VAL A 210 -3.99 -32.91 -78.98
C VAL A 210 -2.66 -33.42 -79.51
N THR A 211 -2.51 -34.73 -79.67
CA THR A 211 -1.29 -35.38 -80.17
C THR A 211 -1.23 -35.47 -81.69
N ASN A 212 -2.31 -35.12 -82.42
CA ASN A 212 -2.35 -35.11 -83.88
C ASN A 212 -2.72 -33.72 -84.44
N VAL A 213 -1.81 -33.12 -85.21
CA VAL A 213 -1.85 -31.71 -85.68
C VAL A 213 -3.13 -31.39 -86.46
N HIS A 214 -3.64 -32.31 -87.27
CA HIS A 214 -4.83 -32.08 -88.11
C HIS A 214 -6.15 -31.96 -87.34
N MET A 215 -6.21 -32.40 -86.08
CA MET A 215 -7.44 -32.38 -85.28
C MET A 215 -7.62 -31.10 -84.45
N GLN A 216 -6.66 -30.17 -84.48
CA GLN A 216 -6.72 -28.94 -83.67
C GLN A 216 -7.91 -28.01 -84.01
N GLY A 217 -8.43 -28.06 -85.24
CA GLY A 217 -9.54 -27.22 -85.67
C GLY A 217 -10.89 -27.59 -85.05
N LEU A 218 -11.09 -28.89 -84.73
CA LEU A 218 -12.37 -29.44 -84.27
C LEU A 218 -12.63 -29.23 -82.77
N PHE A 219 -11.56 -29.10 -81.96
CA PHE A 219 -11.67 -28.92 -80.51
C PHE A 219 -11.66 -27.45 -80.06
N ARG A 220 -11.73 -26.50 -81.01
CA ARG A 220 -11.93 -25.09 -80.68
C ARG A 220 -13.39 -24.85 -80.32
N ASP A 221 -13.62 -24.53 -79.05
CA ASP A 221 -14.93 -24.21 -78.52
C ASP A 221 -15.39 -22.83 -79.05
N TYR A 222 -16.39 -22.84 -79.94
CA TYR A 222 -16.98 -21.63 -80.53
C TYR A 222 -18.29 -21.20 -79.84
N SER A 223 -18.61 -21.75 -78.67
CA SER A 223 -19.83 -21.45 -77.90
C SER A 223 -20.00 -19.97 -77.51
N GLU A 224 -18.91 -19.19 -77.51
CA GLU A 224 -18.94 -17.74 -77.25
C GLU A 224 -19.24 -16.89 -78.50
N ARG A 225 -19.24 -17.47 -79.72
CA ARG A 225 -19.60 -16.74 -80.94
C ARG A 225 -21.08 -16.95 -81.28
N ARG A 226 -21.94 -16.04 -80.82
CA ARG A 226 -23.33 -15.95 -81.30
C ARG A 226 -23.33 -15.65 -82.81
N PRO A 227 -24.12 -16.35 -83.63
CA PRO A 227 -24.24 -16.02 -85.06
C PRO A 227 -24.97 -14.69 -85.21
N GLN A 228 -24.30 -13.66 -85.74
CA GLN A 228 -24.99 -12.53 -86.35
C GLN A 228 -25.47 -12.97 -87.73
N GLY A 229 -26.69 -13.49 -87.78
CA GLY A 229 -27.45 -13.64 -89.01
C GLY A 229 -28.13 -12.32 -89.33
N GLY A 230 -27.78 -11.73 -90.48
CA GLY A 230 -28.37 -10.51 -90.99
C GLY A 230 -29.66 -10.73 -91.77
N LYS A 231 -30.59 -9.78 -91.63
CA LYS A 231 -31.06 -8.86 -92.68
C LYS A 231 -31.63 -7.63 -91.97
#